data_AF-A0A8F1SBT0-F1
#
_entry.id   AF-A0A8F1SBT0-F1
#
_cell.length_a   1.000
_cell.length_b   1.000
_cell.length_c   1.000
_cell.angle_alpha   90.00
_cell.angle_beta   90.00
_cell.angle_gamma   90.00
#
_symmetry.space_group_name_H-M   'P 1'
#
loop_
_entity.id
_entity.type
_entity.pdbx_description
1 polymer ?
#
loop_
_entity_poly.entity_id
_entity_poly.type
_entity_poly.pdbx_seq_one_letter_code
_entity_poly.pdbx_strand_id
1 'polypeptide(L)'
;MKHLLHSHHPFRIFWFSVLLTLGLGSLIFSHMGVSGLWLFTILVVLEVTFSFDNAVINSKVLAGMSQVWQKVFLTAGIFVAVFVVRFILPIAIVMIASGHGFMEVVNLAATQTGRIRQNPAPGIADD
;
A
#
# COMPACT_ATOMS: atom_id res chain seq x y z
N MET A 1 4.31 -23.39 36.55
CA MET A 1 4.24 -23.19 35.09
C MET A 1 2.98 -22.44 34.63
N LYS A 2 2.48 -21.45 35.39
CA LYS A 2 1.28 -20.64 35.03
C LYS A 2 1.55 -19.12 35.10
N HIS A 3 2.79 -18.70 34.98
CA HIS A 3 3.22 -17.31 35.20
C HIS A 3 3.86 -16.65 33.94
N LEU A 4 3.64 -17.22 32.75
CA LEU A 4 4.22 -16.71 31.49
C LEU A 4 3.18 -16.16 30.50
N LEU A 5 1.92 -16.03 30.93
CA LEU A 5 0.83 -15.44 30.14
C LEU A 5 0.34 -14.18 30.84
N HIS A 6 1.05 -13.06 30.67
CA HIS A 6 0.62 -11.74 31.14
C HIS A 6 -0.16 -11.01 30.03
N SER A 7 -1.26 -10.34 30.39
CA SER A 7 -2.35 -9.89 29.50
C SER A 7 -2.03 -8.71 28.54
N HIS A 8 -0.78 -8.24 28.46
CA HIS A 8 -0.37 -7.06 27.66
C HIS A 8 0.57 -7.40 26.48
N HIS A 9 0.49 -8.61 25.94
CA HIS A 9 1.37 -9.02 24.85
C HIS A 9 1.02 -8.29 23.53
N PRO A 10 1.99 -7.66 22.83
CA PRO A 10 1.77 -6.98 21.54
C PRO A 10 1.17 -7.91 20.47
N PHE A 11 1.31 -9.23 20.62
CA PHE A 11 0.64 -10.22 19.80
C PHE A 11 -0.89 -10.02 19.74
N ARG A 12 -1.56 -9.53 20.78
CA ARG A 12 -3.03 -9.32 20.72
C ARG A 12 -3.45 -8.20 19.77
N ILE A 13 -2.57 -7.25 19.48
CA ILE A 13 -2.85 -6.12 18.58
C ILE A 13 -2.46 -6.50 17.15
N PHE A 14 -1.33 -7.20 16.98
CA PHE A 14 -0.76 -7.51 15.67
C PHE A 14 -0.98 -8.95 15.18
N TRP A 15 -1.66 -9.83 15.93
CA TRP A 15 -1.87 -11.21 15.48
C TRP A 15 -2.60 -11.27 14.14
N PHE A 16 -3.59 -10.41 13.92
CA PHE A 16 -4.34 -10.38 12.66
C PHE A 16 -3.44 -9.96 11.49
N SER A 17 -2.63 -8.92 11.66
CA SER A 17 -1.71 -8.48 10.60
C SER A 17 -0.63 -9.52 10.34
N VAL A 18 -0.07 -10.15 11.38
CA VAL A 18 0.91 -11.23 11.23
C VAL A 18 0.31 -12.43 10.50
N LEU A 19 -0.89 -12.87 10.87
CA LEU A 19 -1.58 -13.97 10.17
C LEU A 19 -1.87 -13.61 8.71
N LEU A 20 -2.31 -12.38 8.45
CA LEU A 20 -2.57 -11.92 7.09
C LEU A 20 -1.28 -11.88 6.26
N THR A 21 -0.19 -11.33 6.80
CA THR A 21 1.11 -11.28 6.11
C THR A 21 1.65 -12.68 5.83
N LEU A 22 1.52 -13.61 6.77
CA LEU A 22 1.92 -15.01 6.57
C LEU A 22 1.02 -15.71 5.53
N GLY A 23 -0.28 -15.45 5.56
CA GLY A 23 -1.23 -15.97 4.57
C GLY A 23 -0.92 -15.48 3.16
N LEU A 24 -0.71 -14.17 2.99
CA LEU A 24 -0.32 -13.58 1.71
C LEU A 24 1.05 -14.07 1.25
N GLY A 25 2.03 -14.18 2.15
CA GLY A 25 3.33 -14.75 1.85
C GLY A 25 3.23 -16.20 1.34
N SER A 26 2.40 -17.02 1.99
CA SER A 26 2.14 -18.40 1.54
C SER A 26 1.50 -18.45 0.15
N LEU A 27 0.56 -17.55 -0.16
CA LEU A 27 -0.07 -17.46 -1.49
C LEU A 27 0.93 -17.00 -2.56
N ILE A 28 1.76 -16.02 -2.25
CA ILE A 28 2.83 -15.56 -3.15
C ILE A 28 3.80 -16.71 -3.42
N PHE A 29 4.20 -17.45 -2.39
CA PHE A 29 5.08 -18.61 -2.56
C PHE A 29 4.47 -19.68 -3.47
N SER A 30 3.17 -19.98 -3.34
CA SER A 30 2.52 -20.97 -4.21
C SER A 30 2.41 -20.54 -5.68
N HIS A 31 2.34 -19.23 -5.96
CA HIS A 31 2.21 -18.72 -7.33
C HIS A 31 3.55 -18.36 -7.99
N MET A 32 4.52 -17.85 -7.23
CA MET A 32 5.74 -17.24 -7.74
C MET A 32 7.03 -17.81 -7.11
N GLY A 33 6.93 -18.77 -6.18
CA GLY A 33 8.08 -19.40 -5.54
C GLY A 33 8.92 -18.46 -4.68
N VAL A 34 10.21 -18.81 -4.53
CA VAL A 34 11.15 -18.08 -3.65
C VAL A 34 11.46 -16.67 -4.15
N SER A 35 11.52 -16.46 -5.47
CA SER A 35 11.72 -15.14 -6.07
C SER A 35 10.56 -14.18 -5.76
N GLY A 36 9.32 -14.70 -5.78
CA GLY A 36 8.14 -13.96 -5.35
C GLY A 36 8.19 -13.58 -3.87
N LEU A 37 8.62 -14.50 -3.00
CA LEU A 37 8.80 -14.22 -1.57
C LEU A 37 9.85 -13.13 -1.31
N TRP A 38 10.93 -13.09 -2.08
CA TRP A 38 11.94 -12.05 -1.96
C TRP A 38 11.37 -10.66 -2.25
N LEU A 39 10.66 -10.52 -3.38
CA LEU A 39 9.98 -9.27 -3.73
C LEU A 39 8.91 -8.89 -2.70
N PHE A 40 8.10 -9.86 -2.26
CA PHE A 40 7.09 -9.65 -1.23
C PHE A 40 7.71 -9.14 0.07
N THR A 41 8.84 -9.71 0.49
CA THR A 41 9.54 -9.29 1.71
C THR A 41 10.03 -7.86 1.59
N ILE A 42 10.65 -7.50 0.46
CA ILE A 42 11.07 -6.11 0.19
C ILE A 42 9.87 -5.17 0.25
N LEU A 43 8.76 -5.52 -0.40
CA LEU A 43 7.54 -4.72 -0.39
C LEU A 43 6.94 -4.58 1.01
N VAL A 44 6.95 -5.62 1.83
CA VAL A 44 6.50 -5.56 3.22
C VAL A 44 7.36 -4.59 4.03
N VAL A 45 8.69 -4.67 3.91
CA VAL A 45 9.60 -3.75 4.61
C VAL A 45 9.38 -2.31 4.15
N LEU A 46 9.26 -2.11 2.84
CA LEU A 46 9.00 -0.82 2.22
C LEU A 46 7.67 -0.24 2.72
N GLU A 47 6.61 -1.02 2.66
CA GLU A 47 5.26 -0.60 3.05
C GLU A 47 5.18 -0.22 4.53
N VAL A 48 5.78 -1.03 5.42
CA VAL A 48 5.82 -0.74 6.86
C VAL A 48 6.60 0.55 7.13
N THR A 49 7.72 0.75 6.45
CA THR A 49 8.56 1.95 6.62
C THR A 49 7.82 3.20 6.16
N PHE A 50 7.26 3.20 4.94
CA PHE A 50 6.51 4.35 4.42
C PHE A 50 5.24 4.64 5.22
N SER A 51 4.54 3.59 5.69
CA SER A 51 3.36 3.75 6.54
C SER A 51 3.70 4.37 7.89
N PHE A 52 4.81 3.94 8.50
CA PHE A 52 5.25 4.46 9.78
C PHE A 52 5.75 5.91 9.66
N ASP A 53 6.52 6.23 8.63
CA ASP A 53 6.99 7.61 8.38
C ASP A 53 5.81 8.57 8.26
N ASN A 54 4.80 8.19 7.47
CA ASN A 54 3.59 8.97 7.31
C ASN A 54 2.79 9.10 8.63
N ALA A 55 2.67 8.03 9.42
CA ALA A 55 1.97 8.06 10.71
C ALA A 55 2.69 8.92 11.76
N VAL A 56 4.03 8.87 11.80
CA VAL A 56 4.84 9.64 12.75
C VAL A 56 4.79 11.13 12.43
N ILE A 57 4.99 11.51 11.16
CA ILE A 57 4.94 12.93 10.78
C ILE A 57 3.54 13.49 11.03
N ASN A 58 2.50 12.77 10.63
CA ASN A 58 1.12 13.21 10.81
C ASN A 58 0.73 13.33 12.30
N SER A 59 1.05 12.33 13.13
CA SER A 59 0.78 12.39 14.57
C SER A 59 1.59 13.47 15.29
N LYS A 60 2.84 13.70 14.89
CA LYS A 60 3.67 14.79 15.43
C LYS A 60 3.09 16.17 15.12
N VAL A 61 2.65 16.38 13.87
CA VAL A 61 2.00 17.63 13.48
C VAL A 61 0.67 17.80 14.22
N LEU A 62 -0.13 16.72 14.33
CA LEU A 62 -1.42 16.74 15.00
C LEU A 62 -1.32 17.05 16.49
N ALA A 63 -0.27 16.57 17.16
CA ALA A 63 0.00 16.84 18.57
C ALA A 63 0.26 18.34 18.85
N GLY A 64 0.69 19.10 17.84
CA GLY A 64 0.89 20.55 17.94
C GLY A 64 -0.36 21.39 17.65
N MET A 65 -1.48 20.77 17.25
CA MET A 65 -2.70 21.49 16.89
C MET A 65 -3.62 21.73 18.10
N SER A 66 -4.46 22.77 18.03
CA SER A 66 -5.52 22.96 19.02
C SER A 66 -6.60 21.87 18.88
N GLN A 67 -7.34 21.57 19.95
CA GLN A 67 -8.34 20.49 19.97
C GLN A 67 -9.39 20.60 18.85
N VAL A 68 -9.77 21.81 18.45
CA VAL A 68 -10.75 22.03 17.38
C VAL A 68 -10.18 21.55 16.04
N TRP A 69 -8.96 21.96 15.72
CA TRP A 69 -8.29 21.57 14.48
C TRP A 69 -7.91 20.10 14.45
N GLN A 70 -7.53 19.53 15.59
CA GLN A 70 -7.30 18.08 15.70
C GLN A 70 -8.56 17.29 15.38
N LYS A 71 -9.74 17.70 15.89
CA LYS A 71 -11.01 17.04 15.58
C LYS A 71 -11.38 17.17 14.11
N VAL A 72 -11.26 18.38 13.53
CA VAL A 72 -11.54 18.61 12.10
C VAL A 72 -10.61 17.80 11.21
N PHE A 73 -9.33 17.71 11.57
CA PHE A 73 -8.36 16.92 10.84
C PHE A 73 -8.68 15.43 10.90
N LEU A 74 -9.01 14.91 12.08
CA LEU A 74 -9.35 13.49 12.25
C LEU A 74 -10.68 13.10 11.59
N THR A 75 -11.62 14.03 11.44
CA THR A 75 -12.92 13.73 10.80
C THR A 75 -12.91 14.00 9.29
N ALA A 76 -12.66 15.24 8.88
CA ALA A 76 -12.70 15.66 7.48
C ALA A 76 -11.32 15.55 6.80
N GLY A 77 -10.24 15.86 7.53
CA GLY A 77 -8.88 15.84 6.98
C GLY A 77 -8.45 14.46 6.51
N ILE A 78 -8.69 13.41 7.31
CA ILE A 78 -8.40 12.02 6.92
C ILE A 78 -9.23 11.62 5.69
N PHE A 79 -10.51 11.99 5.63
CA PHE A 79 -11.35 11.70 4.46
C PHE A 79 -10.76 12.31 3.19
N VAL A 80 -10.42 13.61 3.21
CA VAL A 80 -9.79 14.29 2.07
C VAL A 80 -8.45 13.66 1.73
N ALA A 81 -7.62 13.35 2.73
CA ALA A 81 -6.30 12.73 2.52
C ALA A 81 -6.41 11.38 1.80
N VAL A 82 -7.38 10.55 2.21
CA VAL A 82 -7.60 9.24 1.60
C VAL A 82 -8.22 9.38 0.23
N PHE A 83 -9.33 10.09 0.07
CA PHE A 83 -10.06 10.10 -1.21
C PHE A 83 -9.38 10.97 -2.27
N VAL A 84 -8.93 12.17 -1.91
CA VAL A 84 -8.33 13.09 -2.88
C VAL A 84 -6.91 12.67 -3.22
N VAL A 85 -6.01 12.63 -2.24
CA VAL A 85 -4.59 12.40 -2.56
C VAL A 85 -4.28 10.93 -2.87
N ARG A 86 -5.10 9.97 -2.43
CA ARG A 86 -4.87 8.55 -2.74
C ARG A 86 -5.63 8.03 -3.95
N PHE A 87 -6.79 8.59 -4.30
CA PHE A 87 -7.52 8.15 -5.49
C PHE A 87 -7.46 9.19 -6.61
N ILE A 88 -7.85 10.43 -6.34
CA ILE A 88 -7.92 11.47 -7.39
C ILE A 88 -6.52 11.83 -7.90
N LEU A 89 -5.54 12.04 -7.01
CA LEU A 89 -4.21 12.47 -7.40
C LEU A 89 -3.48 11.44 -8.28
N PRO A 90 -3.39 10.14 -7.95
CA PRO A 90 -2.72 9.17 -8.82
C PRO A 90 -3.40 9.05 -10.18
N ILE A 91 -4.74 9.06 -10.22
CA ILE A 91 -5.49 9.01 -11.48
C ILE A 91 -5.21 10.26 -12.32
N ALA A 92 -5.24 11.45 -11.70
CA ALA A 92 -4.94 12.70 -12.39
C ALA A 92 -3.52 12.72 -12.96
N ILE A 93 -2.53 12.24 -12.20
CA ILE A 93 -1.15 12.11 -12.67
C ILE A 93 -1.08 11.19 -13.90
N VAL A 94 -1.72 10.02 -13.87
CA VAL A 94 -1.72 9.09 -15.01
C VAL A 94 -2.46 9.67 -16.21
N MET A 95 -3.59 10.36 -16.00
CA MET A 95 -4.31 11.03 -17.09
C MET A 95 -3.45 12.08 -17.79
N ILE A 96 -2.75 12.91 -17.02
CA ILE A 96 -1.86 13.94 -17.58
C ILE A 96 -0.66 13.29 -18.28
N ALA A 97 -0.03 12.30 -17.65
CA ALA A 97 1.16 11.64 -18.20
C ALA A 97 0.87 10.82 -19.46
N SER A 98 -0.32 10.23 -19.55
CA SER A 98 -0.73 9.39 -20.68
C SER A 98 -1.48 10.16 -21.77
N GLY A 99 -1.97 11.37 -21.48
CA GLY A 99 -2.79 12.16 -22.41
C GLY A 99 -4.22 11.63 -22.61
N HIS A 100 -4.61 10.59 -21.89
CA HIS A 100 -5.91 9.91 -22.03
C HIS A 100 -6.96 10.45 -21.04
N GLY A 101 -8.23 10.36 -21.42
CA GLY A 101 -9.36 10.72 -20.57
C GLY A 101 -9.58 9.71 -19.42
N PHE A 102 -10.31 10.11 -18.37
CA PHE A 102 -10.52 9.29 -17.16
C PHE A 102 -11.00 7.86 -17.46
N MET A 103 -12.03 7.74 -18.30
CA MET A 103 -12.60 6.43 -18.65
C MET A 103 -11.61 5.55 -19.41
N GLU A 104 -10.73 6.15 -20.20
CA GLU A 104 -9.72 5.44 -20.95
C GLU A 104 -8.58 4.99 -20.03
N VAL A 105 -8.13 5.81 -19.09
CA VAL A 105 -7.16 5.40 -18.05
C VAL A 105 -7.69 4.25 -17.19
N VAL A 106 -8.96 4.30 -16.78
CA VAL A 106 -9.59 3.19 -16.04
C VAL A 106 -9.63 1.92 -16.90
N ASN A 107 -9.94 2.04 -18.19
CA ASN A 107 -9.96 0.91 -19.12
C ASN A 107 -8.55 0.35 -19.36
N LEU A 108 -7.52 1.20 -19.48
CA LEU A 108 -6.12 0.78 -19.59
C LEU A 108 -5.69 0.02 -18.33
N ALA A 109 -5.99 0.54 -17.15
CA ALA A 109 -5.68 -0.14 -15.89
C ALA A 109 -6.39 -1.50 -15.74
N ALA A 110 -7.66 -1.59 -16.15
CA ALA A 110 -8.45 -2.82 -16.03
C ALA A 110 -8.11 -3.87 -17.10
N THR A 111 -7.89 -3.45 -18.35
CA THR A 111 -7.80 -4.35 -19.51
C THR A 111 -6.36 -4.69 -19.87
N GLN A 112 -5.38 -3.83 -19.57
CA GLN A 112 -4.03 -3.97 -20.08
C GLN A 112 -3.11 -4.87 -19.25
N THR A 113 -3.55 -5.33 -18.08
CA THR A 113 -2.85 -6.30 -17.22
C THR A 113 -2.49 -7.60 -17.97
N GLY A 114 -3.24 -7.95 -19.03
CA GLY A 114 -2.94 -9.12 -19.89
C GLY A 114 -1.95 -8.90 -21.03
N ARG A 115 -1.77 -7.65 -21.53
CA ARG A 115 -0.97 -7.38 -22.75
C ARG A 115 0.52 -7.16 -22.50
N ILE A 116 0.90 -6.61 -21.34
CA ILE A 116 2.30 -6.36 -20.98
C ILE A 116 3.09 -7.68 -20.84
N ARG A 117 2.40 -8.80 -20.55
CA ARG A 117 2.99 -10.15 -20.45
C ARG A 117 3.20 -10.84 -21.81
N GLN A 118 2.55 -10.37 -22.88
CA GLN A 118 2.53 -11.03 -24.19
C GLN A 118 3.33 -10.31 -25.28
N ASN A 119 3.74 -9.06 -25.04
CA ASN A 119 4.62 -8.33 -25.96
C ASN A 119 5.91 -7.95 -25.22
N PRO A 120 6.90 -8.85 -25.11
CA PRO A 120 8.26 -8.42 -24.79
C PRO A 120 8.67 -7.36 -25.81
N ALA A 121 9.32 -6.29 -25.35
CA ALA A 121 9.72 -5.18 -26.20
C ALA A 121 10.39 -5.70 -27.50
N PRO A 122 9.98 -5.23 -28.69
CA PRO A 122 10.71 -5.55 -29.91
C PRO A 122 12.06 -4.83 -29.81
N GLY A 123 13.12 -5.58 -29.52
CA GLY A 123 14.48 -5.04 -29.42
C GLY A 123 15.49 -5.78 -28.55
N ILE A 124 15.20 -6.98 -28.02
CA ILE A 124 16.22 -7.83 -27.36
C ILE A 124 16.18 -9.26 -27.94
N ALA A 125 16.17 -9.37 -29.27
CA ALA A 125 16.42 -10.61 -30.00
C ALA A 125 17.47 -10.45 -31.12
N ASP A 126 18.00 -9.23 -31.28
CA ASP A 126 18.89 -8.71 -32.33
C ASP A 126 20.42 -8.80 -32.11
N ASP A 127 20.96 -9.56 -31.15
CA ASP A 127 22.42 -9.73 -30.99
C ASP A 127 22.85 -10.99 -30.19
#